data_AF-R6UHJ1-F1
#
_entry.id   AF-R6UHJ1-F1
#
_cell.length_a   1.000
_cell.length_b   1.000
_cell.length_c   1.000
_cell.angle_alpha   90.00
_cell.angle_beta   90.00
_cell.angle_gamma   90.00
#
_symmetry.space_group_name_H-M   'P 1'
#
loop_
_entity.id
_entity.type
_entity.pdbx_description
1 polymer ?
#
loop_
_entity_poly.entity_id
_entity_poly.type
_entity_poly.pdbx_seq_one_letter_code
_entity_poly.pdbx_strand_id
1 'polypeptide(L)'
;MVFYFTATGNSLYVAKCIDEYPVSIPQVIKNSSIYSDNQIVLTDYAQRRSKKCEYCLACVHACPQKAIIVKHEKNKNERYRNENVSLDEIIKSNFQNRRKCYE
;
A
#
# COMPACT_ATOMS: atom_id res chain seq x y z
N MET A 1 -5.82 -15.88 -1.64
CA MET A 1 -6.15 -14.53 -2.13
C MET A 1 -5.82 -13.53 -1.05
N VAL A 2 -4.65 -12.90 -1.16
CA VAL A 2 -4.20 -11.85 -0.22
C VAL A 2 -4.60 -10.48 -0.75
N PHE A 3 -5.35 -9.73 0.04
CA PHE A 3 -5.58 -8.31 -0.21
C PHE A 3 -4.52 -7.46 0.48
N TYR A 4 -4.09 -6.39 -0.16
CA TYR A 4 -3.13 -5.48 0.44
C TYR A 4 -3.51 -4.01 0.22
N PHE A 5 -3.19 -3.20 1.23
CA PHE A 5 -3.09 -1.75 1.12
C PHE A 5 -1.63 -1.37 1.36
N THR A 6 -1.03 -0.61 0.45
CA THR A 6 0.37 -0.20 0.60
C THR A 6 0.54 1.29 0.39
N ALA A 7 1.07 1.93 1.42
CA ALA A 7 1.58 3.28 1.38
C ALA A 7 2.94 3.33 0.68
N THR A 8 3.84 2.46 1.13
CA THR A 8 5.28 2.55 0.90
C THR A 8 5.85 1.32 0.19
N GLY A 9 5.01 0.43 -0.33
CA GLY A 9 5.40 -0.83 -0.96
C GLY A 9 5.66 -2.00 0.01
N ASN A 10 5.82 -1.75 1.32
CA ASN A 10 6.06 -2.82 2.32
C ASN A 10 4.99 -3.92 2.30
N SER A 11 3.71 -3.54 2.35
CA SER A 11 2.62 -4.53 2.36
C SER A 11 2.52 -5.28 1.03
N LEU A 12 2.94 -4.67 -0.08
CA LEU A 12 2.97 -5.34 -1.38
C LEU A 12 4.10 -6.36 -1.45
N TYR A 13 5.29 -6.03 -0.93
CA TYR A 13 6.39 -6.99 -0.82
C TYR A 13 5.95 -8.25 -0.06
N VAL A 14 5.41 -8.07 1.15
CA VAL A 14 4.93 -9.20 1.97
C VAL A 14 3.80 -9.95 1.27
N ALA A 15 2.84 -9.25 0.65
CA ALA A 15 1.74 -9.90 -0.06
C ALA A 15 2.22 -10.78 -1.23
N LYS A 16 3.26 -10.35 -1.97
CA LYS A 16 3.89 -11.15 -3.05
C LYS A 16 4.62 -12.40 -2.54
N CYS A 17 5.10 -12.39 -1.29
CA CYS A 17 5.71 -13.57 -0.68
C CYS A 17 4.66 -14.61 -0.24
N ILE A 18 3.44 -14.17 0.06
CA ILE A 18 2.36 -15.03 0.56
C ILE A 18 1.50 -15.55 -0.59
N ASP A 19 1.27 -14.75 -1.62
CA ASP A 19 0.37 -15.05 -2.73
C ASP A 19 1.02 -14.62 -4.05
N GLU A 20 0.94 -15.47 -5.09
CA GLU A 20 1.48 -15.18 -6.42
C GLU A 20 0.69 -14.04 -7.10
N TYR A 21 -0.60 -13.88 -6.76
CA TYR A 21 -1.51 -12.91 -7.37
C TYR A 21 -2.24 -12.06 -6.30
N PRO A 22 -1.52 -11.24 -5.51
CA PRO A 22 -2.11 -10.42 -4.47
C PRO A 22 -2.94 -9.28 -5.07
N VAL A 23 -4.05 -8.93 -4.39
CA VAL A 23 -5.05 -7.99 -4.89
C VAL A 23 -4.92 -6.63 -4.18
N SER A 24 -4.74 -5.57 -4.97
CA SER A 24 -4.64 -4.19 -4.46
C SER A 24 -6.02 -3.65 -4.08
N ILE A 25 -6.24 -3.39 -2.79
CA ILE A 25 -7.51 -2.85 -2.26
C ILE A 25 -7.91 -1.55 -3.00
N PRO A 26 -7.02 -0.55 -3.21
CA PRO A 26 -7.37 0.65 -3.98
C PRO A 26 -7.81 0.38 -5.43
N GLN A 27 -7.21 -0.61 -6.10
CA GLN A 27 -7.58 -0.94 -7.49
C GLN A 27 -8.96 -1.59 -7.57
N VAL A 28 -9.27 -2.50 -6.66
CA VAL A 28 -10.59 -3.17 -6.66
C VAL A 28 -11.72 -2.26 -6.23
N ILE A 29 -11.48 -1.36 -5.27
CA ILE A 29 -12.44 -0.32 -4.89
C ILE A 29 -12.75 0.59 -6.10
N LYS A 30 -11.73 0.96 -6.88
CA LYS A 30 -11.92 1.78 -8.09
C LYS A 30 -12.77 1.07 -9.15
N ASN A 31 -12.62 -0.25 -9.27
CA ASN A 31 -13.32 -1.06 -10.25
C ASN A 31 -14.69 -1.56 -9.76
N SER A 32 -15.16 -1.09 -8.59
CA SER A 32 -16.45 -1.47 -7.98
C SER A 32 -16.67 -2.98 -7.92
N SER A 33 -15.60 -3.74 -7.71
CA SER A 33 -15.64 -5.19 -7.62
C SER A 33 -16.10 -5.60 -6.22
N ILE A 34 -17.09 -6.49 -6.13
CA ILE A 34 -17.65 -6.97 -4.86
C ILE A 34 -16.87 -8.21 -4.40
N TYR A 35 -16.35 -8.18 -3.18
CA TYR A 35 -15.72 -9.32 -2.52
C TYR A 35 -16.39 -9.54 -1.16
N SER A 36 -16.65 -10.79 -0.80
CA SER A 36 -17.21 -11.17 0.50
C SER A 36 -16.31 -12.19 1.18
N ASP A 37 -15.91 -11.88 2.41
CA ASP A 37 -15.24 -12.79 3.35
C ASP A 37 -15.95 -12.65 4.70
N ASN A 38 -15.96 -13.71 5.51
CA ASN A 38 -16.61 -13.76 6.82
C ASN A 38 -15.99 -12.76 7.82
N GLN A 39 -14.81 -12.20 7.53
CA GLN A 39 -14.11 -11.23 8.38
C GLN A 39 -13.83 -9.88 7.74
N ILE A 40 -14.13 -9.69 6.45
CA ILE A 40 -13.84 -8.43 5.74
C ILE A 40 -15.02 -8.11 4.83
N VAL A 41 -15.80 -7.09 5.22
CA VAL A 41 -16.81 -6.47 4.35
C VAL A 41 -16.19 -5.22 3.73
N LEU A 42 -15.80 -5.29 2.46
CA LEU A 42 -15.41 -4.12 1.67
C LEU A 42 -16.69 -3.42 1.20
N THR A 43 -17.34 -2.67 2.08
CA THR A 43 -18.35 -1.69 1.66
C THR A 43 -17.64 -0.52 1.00
N ASP A 44 -18.17 0.03 -0.10
CA ASP A 44 -17.72 1.30 -0.69
C ASP A 44 -17.45 2.29 0.49
N TYR A 45 -16.21 2.75 0.76
CA TYR A 45 -15.36 3.64 -0.03
C TYR A 45 -13.88 3.65 0.42
N ALA A 46 -12.99 3.97 -0.53
CA ALA A 46 -11.93 4.96 -0.32
C ALA A 46 -11.73 5.80 -1.59
N GLN A 47 -12.17 7.06 -1.59
CA GLN A 47 -11.91 8.03 -2.67
C GLN A 47 -11.48 9.39 -2.11
N ARG A 48 -10.36 9.91 -2.63
CA ARG A 48 -10.36 11.16 -3.45
C ARG A 48 -9.02 11.24 -4.19
N ARG A 49 -8.86 11.50 -5.51
CA ARG A 49 -9.52 12.30 -6.59
C ARG A 49 -8.82 13.67 -6.92
N SER A 50 -7.67 14.04 -6.35
CA SER A 50 -7.01 15.37 -6.43
C SER A 50 -5.45 15.41 -6.48
N LYS A 51 -4.87 16.47 -7.07
CA LYS A 51 -3.44 16.67 -7.44
C LYS A 51 -2.40 16.89 -6.31
N LYS A 52 -2.74 16.72 -5.03
CA LYS A 52 -1.76 16.82 -3.92
C LYS A 52 -1.68 15.49 -3.17
N CYS A 53 -0.45 15.01 -2.96
CA CYS A 53 -0.04 13.77 -2.31
C CYS A 53 -1.15 13.21 -1.40
N GLU A 54 -1.94 12.30 -1.95
CA GLU A 54 -3.14 11.78 -1.31
C GLU A 54 -2.75 10.80 -0.20
N TYR A 55 -3.68 10.52 0.71
CA TYR A 55 -3.59 9.69 1.91
C TYR A 55 -3.08 8.24 1.73
N CYS A 56 -2.34 7.92 0.67
CA CYS A 56 -1.46 6.75 0.66
C CYS A 56 -0.42 6.83 1.77
N LEU A 57 -0.09 8.01 2.30
CA LEU A 57 0.93 8.21 3.35
C LEU A 57 2.36 7.78 2.94
N ALA A 58 2.59 7.51 1.64
CA ALA A 58 3.88 7.07 1.12
C ALA A 58 5.01 8.04 1.52
N CYS A 59 4.87 9.31 1.15
CA CYS A 59 5.86 10.34 1.42
C CYS A 59 5.97 10.64 2.92
N VAL A 60 4.87 10.53 3.68
CA VAL A 60 4.87 10.73 5.13
C VAL A 60 5.76 9.67 5.77
N HIS A 61 5.53 8.39 5.48
CA HIS A 61 6.27 7.26 6.03
C HIS A 61 7.70 7.12 5.49
N ALA A 62 7.97 7.57 4.26
CA ALA A 62 9.30 7.51 3.66
C ALA A 62 10.21 8.69 4.02
N CYS A 63 9.68 9.80 4.54
CA CYS A 63 10.49 11.00 4.81
C CYS A 63 11.42 10.79 6.03
N PRO A 64 12.76 10.77 5.85
CA PRO A 64 13.68 10.55 6.96
C PRO A 64 13.69 11.72 7.95
N GLN A 65 13.44 12.94 7.46
CA GLN A 65 13.41 14.17 8.26
C GLN A 65 12.06 14.42 8.95
N LYS A 66 11.06 13.53 8.74
CA LYS A 66 9.68 13.69 9.21
C LYS A 66 9.05 15.06 8.87
N ALA A 67 9.48 15.68 7.76
CA ALA A 67 9.06 17.03 7.35
C ALA A 67 7.57 17.14 7.00
N ILE A 68 6.89 16.01 6.76
CA ILE A 68 5.45 15.96 6.46
C ILE A 68 4.70 15.47 7.70
N ILE A 69 3.78 16.29 8.20
CA ILE A 69 2.96 16.01 9.39
C ILE A 69 1.48 15.96 9.01
N VAL A 70 0.80 14.87 9.36
CA VAL A 70 -0.64 14.69 9.14
C VAL A 70 -1.39 15.12 10.41
N LYS A 71 -2.15 16.22 10.33
CA LYS A 71 -2.76 16.89 11.49
C LYS A 71 -3.74 16.01 12.30
N HIS A 72 -4.44 15.07 11.66
CA HIS A 72 -5.49 14.24 12.28
C HIS A 72 -5.10 12.77 12.43
N GLU A 73 -3.81 12.44 12.29
CA GLU A 73 -3.32 11.09 12.51
C GLU A 73 -3.02 10.94 14.01
N LYS A 74 -3.64 9.94 14.67
CA LYS A 74 -3.47 9.72 16.13
C LYS A 74 -2.00 9.54 16.50
N ASN A 75 -1.25 8.91 15.61
CA ASN A 75 0.13 8.54 15.71
C ASN A 75 1.04 9.35 14.78
N LYS A 76 0.82 10.67 14.75
CA LYS A 76 1.50 11.67 13.90
C LYS A 76 3.03 11.59 13.84
N ASN A 77 3.69 11.01 14.84
CA ASN A 77 5.16 10.91 14.93
C ASN A 77 5.71 9.56 14.47
N GLU A 78 4.85 8.55 14.33
CA GLU A 78 5.25 7.21 13.96
C GLU A 78 5.39 7.08 12.45
N ARG A 79 6.46 6.40 12.06
CA ARG A 79 6.85 6.21 10.66
C ARG A 79 7.23 4.75 10.52
N TYR A 80 6.33 3.96 9.95
CA TYR A 80 6.61 2.56 9.75
C TYR A 80 7.39 2.31 8.46
N ARG A 81 8.52 1.63 8.60
CA ARG A 81 9.33 1.05 7.53
C ARG A 81 9.80 -0.31 8.03
N ASN A 82 9.54 -1.38 7.27
CA ASN A 82 10.03 -2.70 7.67
C ASN A 82 11.56 -2.72 7.60
N GLU A 83 12.23 -2.94 8.73
CA GLU A 83 13.71 -2.97 8.82
C GLU A 83 14.33 -4.13 8.03
N ASN A 84 13.57 -5.21 7.83
CA ASN A 84 14.02 -6.41 7.15
C ASN A 84 13.81 -6.39 5.63
N VAL A 85 13.31 -5.27 5.08
CA VAL A 85 13.08 -5.13 3.63
C VAL A 85 13.88 -3.93 3.14
N SER A 86 14.78 -4.11 2.19
CA SER A 86 15.58 -3.02 1.63
C SER A 86 14.73 -2.06 0.78
N LEU A 87 15.23 -0.85 0.53
CA LEU A 87 14.54 0.11 -0.35
C LEU A 87 14.48 -0.40 -1.80
N ASP A 88 15.52 -1.10 -2.24
CA ASP A 88 15.59 -1.72 -3.56
C ASP A 88 14.51 -2.80 -3.73
N GLU A 89 14.33 -3.67 -2.74
CA GLU A 89 13.25 -4.67 -2.74
C GLU A 89 11.86 -4.03 -2.81
N ILE A 90 11.65 -2.92 -2.10
CA ILE A 90 10.40 -2.15 -2.20
C ILE A 90 10.20 -1.61 -3.61
N ILE A 91 11.21 -0.97 -4.19
CA ILE A 91 11.14 -0.40 -5.54
C ILE A 91 10.86 -1.50 -6.55
N LYS A 92 11.58 -2.63 -6.47
CA LYS A 92 11.36 -3.83 -7.27
C LYS A 92 9.94 -4.36 -7.13
N SER A 93 9.41 -4.45 -5.91
CA SER A 93 8.05 -4.92 -5.67
C SER A 93 6.97 -4.02 -6.28
N ASN A 94 7.22 -2.71 -6.35
CA ASN A 94 6.27 -1.72 -6.89
C ASN A 94 6.23 -1.69 -8.43
N PHE A 95 7.18 -2.30 -9.13
CA PHE A 95 7.05 -2.53 -10.56
C PHE A 95 5.98 -3.60 -10.81
N GLN A 96 4.77 -3.15 -11.17
CA GLN A 96 3.61 -4.00 -11.45
C GLN A 96 3.47 -4.39 -12.93
N ASN A 97 4.44 -4.02 -13.78
CA ASN A 97 4.43 -4.44 -15.18
C ASN A 97 4.54 -5.97 -15.24
N ARG A 98 3.60 -6.62 -15.94
CA ARG A 98 3.50 -8.09 -16.12
C ARG A 98 4.66 -8.66 -16.94
N ARG A 99 5.90 -8.53 -16.49
CA ARG A 99 7.04 -9.33 -16.93
C ARG A 99 7.79 -9.74 -15.67
N LYS A 100 7.86 -11.05 -15.46
CA LYS A 100 8.43 -11.74 -14.30
C LYS A 100 9.65 -10.98 -13.75
N CYS A 101 9.52 -10.47 -12.53
CA CYS A 101 10.64 -9.89 -11.80
C CYS A 101 11.47 -10.99 -11.13
N TYR A 102 11.84 -12.06 -11.84
CA TYR A 102 12.77 -13.08 -11.35
C TYR A 102 13.45 -13.76 -12.54
N GLU A 103 14.60 -13.21 -12.92
CA GLU A 103 15.81 -13.99 -13.25
C GLU A 103 16.94 -13.45 -12.37
#